data_AF-A0A820IF25-F1
#
_entry.id   AF-A0A820IF25-F1
#
_cell.length_a   1.000
_cell.length_b   1.000
_cell.length_c   1.000
_cell.angle_alpha   90.00
_cell.angle_beta   90.00
_cell.angle_gamma   90.00
#
_symmetry.space_group_name_H-M   'P 1'
#
loop_
_entity.id
_entity.type
_entity.pdbx_description
1 polymer ?
#
loop_
_entity_poly.entity_id
_entity_poly.type
_entity_poly.pdbx_seq_one_letter_code
_entity_poly.pdbx_strand_id
1 'polypeptide(L)'
;KVNTLAVSTHRIVNSVHSTATSSFIRACMAFCYITIPSLEHPLQKLQLYILCAQTAYLNQSLSQGDGFLKMAITLLSEFPKQIEIEGKLVSSDKYLYESVTNLMSTLVIAPDNPDAGVLYLAHGLNNVINHMKCFDDTSETRVMLFINMLCLLSTQIQKILPYHIPKVESNDTLYGNDENFINEIHQRLTRICEQIIQTLKDLATTNPKRQSTLALEFFSRLIAHGDLNQPKCMKFAVNLWDLAQKSSTPDTQKSAKRILTFIETRSDHDQAFKRLSDLISSTSNDTSRVSSRSASVSNVAQPLNTAD
;
A
#
# COMPACT_ATOMS: atom_id res chain seq x y z
N LYS A 1 -11.47 7.74 24.35
CA LYS A 1 -11.16 8.12 25.75
C LYS A 1 -9.91 7.43 26.27
N VAL A 2 -9.83 6.08 26.27
CA VAL A 2 -8.63 5.35 26.74
C VAL A 2 -7.37 5.69 25.92
N ASN A 3 -7.44 5.67 24.59
CA ASN A 3 -6.30 6.09 23.75
C ASN A 3 -5.88 7.55 24.02
N THR A 4 -6.83 8.45 24.21
CA THR A 4 -6.55 9.85 24.57
C THR A 4 -5.77 9.96 25.88
N LEU A 5 -6.11 9.12 26.88
CA LEU A 5 -5.43 9.07 28.17
C LEU A 5 -4.01 8.51 28.03
N ALA A 6 -3.82 7.47 27.22
CA ALA A 6 -2.51 6.92 26.89
C ALA A 6 -1.62 7.96 26.17
N VAL A 7 -2.14 8.64 25.15
CA VAL A 7 -1.43 9.73 24.45
C VAL A 7 -1.10 10.89 25.38
N SER A 8 -2.03 11.26 26.28
CA SER A 8 -1.79 12.31 27.27
C SER A 8 -0.67 11.91 28.23
N THR A 9 -0.64 10.64 28.64
CA THR A 9 0.43 10.09 29.48
C THR A 9 1.77 10.18 28.77
N HIS A 10 1.86 9.74 27.51
CA HIS A 10 3.05 9.88 26.67
C HIS A 10 3.59 11.31 26.66
N ARG A 11 2.71 12.30 26.47
CA ARG A 11 3.06 13.72 26.47
C ARG A 11 3.56 14.20 27.83
N ILE A 12 2.90 13.81 28.92
CA ILE A 12 3.30 14.20 30.28
C ILE A 12 4.69 13.66 30.64
N VAL A 13 5.01 12.44 30.19
CA VAL A 13 6.29 11.79 30.48
C VAL A 13 7.36 12.03 29.41
N ASN A 14 7.09 12.85 28.40
CA ASN A 14 7.98 13.10 27.25
C ASN A 14 8.55 11.80 26.65
N SER A 15 7.68 10.82 26.43
CA SER A 15 8.04 9.50 25.88
C SER A 15 9.04 8.68 26.75
N VAL A 16 9.30 9.08 28.00
CA VAL A 16 10.16 8.36 28.96
C VAL A 16 9.27 7.73 30.04
N HIS A 17 8.87 6.48 29.83
CA HIS A 17 7.98 5.81 30.78
C HIS A 17 8.75 5.25 31.98
N SER A 18 8.24 5.50 33.19
CA SER A 18 8.58 4.72 34.39
C SER A 18 7.81 3.40 34.42
N THR A 19 8.24 2.45 35.27
CA THR A 19 7.55 1.16 35.47
C THR A 19 6.06 1.33 35.76
N ALA A 20 5.68 2.33 36.55
CA ALA A 20 4.29 2.62 36.87
C ALA A 20 3.51 3.08 35.64
N THR A 21 4.06 4.02 34.87
CA THR A 21 3.40 4.53 33.66
C THR A 21 3.34 3.51 32.54
N SER A 22 4.38 2.68 32.33
CA SER A 22 4.33 1.57 31.38
C SER A 22 3.28 0.53 31.77
N SER A 23 3.15 0.23 33.07
CA SER A 23 2.12 -0.68 33.57
C SER A 23 0.71 -0.12 33.35
N PHE A 24 0.54 1.19 33.56
CA PHE A 24 -0.70 1.89 33.28
C PHE A 24 -1.08 1.86 31.78
N ILE A 25 -0.12 2.11 30.88
CA ILE A 25 -0.35 1.98 29.43
C ILE A 25 -0.75 0.56 29.07
N ARG A 26 -0.05 -0.46 29.57
CA ARG A 26 -0.39 -1.87 29.32
C ARG A 26 -1.80 -2.21 29.81
N ALA A 27 -2.23 -1.68 30.96
CA ALA A 27 -3.60 -1.85 31.45
C ALA A 27 -4.63 -1.19 30.52
N CYS A 28 -4.34 0.02 30.02
CA CYS A 28 -5.17 0.70 29.03
C CYS A 28 -5.31 -0.12 27.74
N MET A 29 -4.20 -0.63 27.21
CA MET A 29 -4.20 -1.48 26.02
C MET A 29 -4.96 -2.79 26.26
N ALA A 30 -4.76 -3.45 27.40
CA ALA A 30 -5.48 -4.67 27.75
C ALA A 30 -7.00 -4.44 27.85
N PHE A 31 -7.42 -3.34 28.47
CA PHE A 31 -8.83 -2.94 28.51
C PHE A 31 -9.40 -2.80 27.10
N CYS A 32 -8.75 -2.03 26.22
CA CYS A 32 -9.18 -1.87 24.84
C CYS A 32 -9.24 -3.21 24.08
N TYR A 33 -8.24 -4.08 24.28
CA TYR A 33 -8.18 -5.40 23.65
C TYR A 33 -9.38 -6.30 24.03
N ILE A 34 -9.84 -6.21 25.28
CA ILE A 34 -10.99 -6.99 25.78
C ILE A 34 -12.32 -6.36 25.35
N THR A 35 -12.42 -5.03 25.27
CA THR A 35 -13.70 -4.35 25.01
C THR A 35 -14.00 -4.09 23.54
N ILE A 36 -13.00 -3.91 22.66
CA ILE A 36 -13.26 -3.68 21.22
C ILE A 36 -14.06 -4.83 20.58
N PRO A 37 -13.78 -6.13 20.87
CA PRO A 37 -14.56 -7.24 20.33
C PRO A 37 -16.06 -7.14 20.60
N SER A 38 -16.48 -6.53 21.72
CA SER A 38 -17.89 -6.42 22.12
C SER A 38 -18.67 -5.34 21.36
N LEU A 39 -18.02 -4.54 20.53
CA LEU A 39 -18.73 -3.62 19.63
C LEU A 39 -19.53 -4.41 18.59
N GLU A 40 -20.54 -3.82 17.98
CA GLU A 40 -21.27 -4.48 16.89
C GLU A 40 -20.72 -4.04 15.53
N HIS A 41 -20.43 -2.75 15.39
CA HIS A 41 -20.08 -2.17 14.11
C HIS A 41 -18.67 -2.55 13.64
N PRO A 42 -18.50 -3.26 12.50
CA PRO A 42 -17.20 -3.80 12.07
C PRO A 42 -16.20 -2.70 11.71
N LEU A 43 -16.65 -1.61 11.05
CA LEU A 43 -15.77 -0.47 10.74
C LEU A 43 -15.18 0.17 12.01
N GLN A 44 -16.00 0.35 13.05
CA GLN A 44 -15.53 0.94 14.31
C GLN A 44 -14.51 0.03 14.99
N LYS A 45 -14.72 -1.29 14.99
CA LYS A 45 -13.72 -2.25 15.49
C LYS A 45 -12.39 -2.11 14.75
N LEU A 46 -12.43 -2.10 13.41
CA LEU A 46 -11.25 -2.01 12.57
C LEU A 46 -10.46 -0.72 12.85
N GLN A 47 -11.15 0.42 12.85
CA GLN A 47 -10.53 1.72 13.13
C GLN A 47 -9.96 1.79 14.54
N LEU A 48 -10.65 1.22 15.54
CA LEU A 48 -10.16 1.19 16.91
C LEU A 48 -8.96 0.27 17.09
N TYR A 49 -8.91 -0.89 16.44
CA TYR A 49 -7.72 -1.74 16.47
C TYR A 49 -6.50 -1.01 15.89
N ILE A 50 -6.64 -0.37 14.72
CA ILE A 50 -5.54 0.40 14.11
C ILE A 50 -5.10 1.54 15.04
N LEU A 51 -6.05 2.31 15.58
CA LEU A 51 -5.75 3.42 16.47
C LEU A 51 -5.07 2.97 17.78
N CYS A 52 -5.51 1.83 18.34
CA CYS A 52 -4.88 1.27 19.54
C CYS A 52 -3.47 0.78 19.23
N ALA A 53 -3.23 0.18 18.05
CA ALA A 53 -1.88 -0.21 17.63
C ALA A 53 -0.94 1.00 17.53
N GLN A 54 -1.39 2.06 16.86
CA GLN A 54 -0.63 3.33 16.75
C GLN A 54 -0.33 3.93 18.12
N THR A 55 -1.33 3.93 19.02
CA THR A 55 -1.18 4.44 20.39
C THR A 55 -0.21 3.56 21.20
N ALA A 56 -0.24 2.23 21.02
CA ALA A 56 0.65 1.30 21.68
C ALA A 56 2.10 1.51 21.22
N TYR A 57 2.37 1.62 19.91
CA TYR A 57 3.70 1.92 19.40
C TYR A 57 4.23 3.26 19.88
N LEU A 58 3.40 4.31 19.87
CA LEU A 58 3.77 5.61 20.43
C LEU A 58 4.23 5.51 21.90
N ASN A 59 3.64 4.60 22.67
CA ASN A 59 3.99 4.36 24.07
C ASN A 59 4.99 3.20 24.27
N GLN A 60 5.75 2.80 23.24
CA GLN A 60 6.75 1.73 23.30
C GLN A 60 6.18 0.36 23.76
N SER A 61 4.88 0.13 23.55
CA SER A 61 4.15 -1.08 23.94
C SER A 61 4.03 -2.03 22.74
N LEU A 62 5.17 -2.46 22.19
CA LEU A 62 5.25 -3.11 20.87
C LEU A 62 4.38 -4.37 20.76
N SER A 63 4.45 -5.27 21.74
CA SER A 63 3.69 -6.53 21.70
C SER A 63 2.18 -6.32 21.72
N GLN A 64 1.70 -5.28 22.40
CA GLN A 64 0.28 -4.90 22.37
C GLN A 64 -0.07 -4.27 21.01
N GLY A 65 0.83 -3.46 20.44
CA GLY A 65 0.69 -2.91 19.10
C GLY A 65 0.49 -4.01 18.05
N ASP A 66 1.39 -4.99 18.04
CA ASP A 66 1.32 -6.16 17.15
C ASP A 66 0.02 -6.94 17.36
N GLY A 67 -0.39 -7.14 18.61
CA GLY A 67 -1.65 -7.81 18.94
C GLY A 67 -2.85 -7.10 18.29
N PHE A 68 -2.91 -5.77 18.38
CA PHE A 68 -3.98 -4.99 17.75
C PHE A 68 -3.92 -5.05 16.22
N LEU A 69 -2.73 -5.00 15.61
CA LEU A 69 -2.59 -5.15 14.16
C LEU A 69 -3.03 -6.53 13.69
N LYS A 70 -2.69 -7.60 14.42
CA LYS A 70 -3.18 -8.96 14.15
C LYS A 70 -4.70 -9.01 14.22
N MET A 71 -5.33 -8.41 15.24
CA MET A 71 -6.79 -8.35 15.33
C MET A 71 -7.43 -7.57 14.18
N ALA A 72 -6.83 -6.45 13.76
CA ALA A 72 -7.28 -5.69 12.60
C ALA A 72 -7.21 -6.53 11.31
N ILE A 73 -6.08 -7.20 11.07
CA ILE A 73 -5.87 -8.07 9.90
C ILE A 73 -6.86 -9.24 9.89
N THR A 74 -7.06 -9.91 11.02
CA THR A 74 -8.02 -11.00 11.15
C THR A 74 -9.45 -10.53 10.84
N LEU A 75 -9.87 -9.39 11.39
CA LEU A 75 -11.20 -8.83 11.14
C LEU A 75 -11.47 -8.54 9.65
N LEU A 76 -10.45 -8.15 8.88
CA LEU A 76 -10.59 -7.87 7.45
C LEU A 76 -11.07 -9.09 6.65
N SER A 77 -10.69 -10.30 7.05
CA SER A 77 -11.08 -11.54 6.36
C SER A 77 -12.59 -11.82 6.42
N GLU A 78 -13.27 -11.27 7.42
CA GLU A 78 -14.70 -11.43 7.67
C GLU A 78 -15.49 -10.14 7.42
N PHE A 79 -14.85 -9.10 6.85
CA PHE A 79 -15.48 -7.80 6.70
C PHE A 79 -16.63 -7.87 5.67
N PRO A 80 -17.83 -7.33 6.01
CA PRO A 80 -19.00 -7.47 5.14
C PRO A 80 -18.89 -6.59 3.89
N LYS A 81 -19.56 -7.01 2.79
CA LYS A 81 -19.67 -6.24 1.53
C LYS A 81 -20.33 -4.87 1.72
N GLN A 82 -21.28 -4.79 2.62
CA GLN A 82 -22.00 -3.58 2.97
C GLN A 82 -21.97 -3.36 4.46
N ILE A 83 -21.94 -2.10 4.87
CA ILE A 83 -22.03 -1.66 6.26
C ILE A 83 -23.11 -0.61 6.39
N GLU A 84 -23.67 -0.50 7.58
CA GLU A 84 -24.65 0.53 7.89
C GLU A 84 -23.96 1.83 8.29
N ILE A 85 -24.21 2.91 7.55
CA ILE A 85 -23.74 4.26 7.87
C ILE A 85 -24.96 5.17 7.92
N GLU A 86 -25.17 5.82 9.06
CA GLU A 86 -26.31 6.74 9.28
C GLU A 86 -27.67 6.12 8.90
N GLY A 87 -27.87 4.84 9.26
CA GLY A 87 -29.12 4.11 8.98
C GLY A 87 -29.25 3.57 7.55
N LYS A 88 -28.22 3.71 6.71
CA LYS A 88 -28.22 3.23 5.31
C LYS A 88 -27.15 2.19 5.07
N LEU A 89 -27.51 1.09 4.41
CA LEU A 89 -26.55 0.12 3.90
C LEU A 89 -25.81 0.71 2.70
N VAL A 90 -24.49 0.83 2.84
CA VAL A 90 -23.58 1.34 1.81
C VAL A 90 -22.45 0.34 1.55
N SER A 91 -21.83 0.42 0.38
CA SER A 91 -20.65 -0.41 0.08
C SER A 91 -19.51 -0.12 1.06
N SER A 92 -18.85 -1.18 1.52
CA SER A 92 -17.69 -1.10 2.40
C SER A 92 -16.42 -0.59 1.72
N ASP A 93 -16.38 -0.57 0.38
CA ASP A 93 -15.17 -0.32 -0.43
C ASP A 93 -14.38 0.91 0.00
N LYS A 94 -15.04 2.07 0.07
CA LYS A 94 -14.37 3.34 0.44
C LYS A 94 -13.74 3.26 1.83
N TYR A 95 -14.49 2.72 2.79
CA TYR A 95 -14.06 2.64 4.18
C TYR A 95 -12.95 1.62 4.40
N LEU A 96 -13.01 0.51 3.66
CA LEU A 96 -11.94 -0.48 3.60
C LEU A 96 -10.68 0.13 2.99
N TYR A 97 -10.80 0.84 1.86
CA TYR A 97 -9.66 1.51 1.24
C TYR A 97 -8.96 2.45 2.22
N GLU A 98 -9.71 3.34 2.88
CA GLU A 98 -9.17 4.30 3.85
C GLU A 98 -8.53 3.59 5.07
N SER A 99 -9.23 2.61 5.65
CA SER A 99 -8.77 1.93 6.87
C SER A 99 -7.57 1.04 6.59
N VAL A 100 -7.58 0.29 5.50
CA VAL A 100 -6.46 -0.59 5.11
C VAL A 100 -5.25 0.23 4.68
N THR A 101 -5.44 1.37 4.02
CA THR A 101 -4.33 2.28 3.70
C THR A 101 -3.72 2.86 4.98
N ASN A 102 -4.52 3.25 5.98
CA ASN A 102 -4.02 3.67 7.30
C ASN A 102 -3.27 2.55 8.03
N LEU A 103 -3.77 1.31 7.94
CA LEU A 103 -3.08 0.13 8.44
C LEU A 103 -1.72 -0.06 7.76
N MET A 104 -1.65 0.04 6.43
CA MET A 104 -0.38 -0.05 5.69
C MET A 104 0.60 1.06 6.08
N SER A 105 0.13 2.30 6.27
CA SER A 105 0.97 3.37 6.80
C SER A 105 1.52 2.99 8.18
N THR A 106 0.69 2.45 9.07
CA THR A 106 1.16 1.99 10.39
C THR A 106 2.23 0.89 10.27
N LEU A 107 2.09 -0.01 9.29
CA LEU A 107 3.06 -1.07 9.01
C LEU A 107 4.40 -0.57 8.46
N VAL A 108 4.50 0.67 7.95
CA VAL A 108 5.78 1.23 7.51
C VAL A 108 6.79 1.22 8.65
N ILE A 109 6.34 1.58 9.86
CA ILE A 109 7.18 1.76 11.04
C ILE A 109 7.03 0.64 12.08
N ALA A 110 6.11 -0.30 11.85
CA ALA A 110 5.91 -1.42 12.76
C ALA A 110 7.16 -2.30 12.73
N PRO A 111 7.82 -2.52 13.88
CA PRO A 111 8.96 -3.43 13.94
C PRO A 111 8.50 -4.85 13.68
N ASP A 112 9.27 -5.61 12.90
CA ASP A 112 9.04 -7.04 12.78
C ASP A 112 9.32 -7.76 14.10
N ASN A 113 8.52 -8.80 14.34
CA ASN A 113 8.72 -9.68 15.48
C ASN A 113 9.85 -10.68 15.13
N PRO A 114 10.95 -10.72 15.93
CA PRO A 114 12.09 -11.61 15.65
C PRO A 114 11.72 -13.09 15.50
N ASP A 115 10.65 -13.53 16.16
CA ASP A 115 10.21 -14.94 16.18
C ASP A 115 9.18 -15.27 15.09
N ALA A 116 8.59 -14.27 14.43
CA ALA A 116 7.49 -14.47 13.47
C ALA A 116 7.94 -14.49 12.00
N GLY A 117 9.21 -14.20 11.74
CA GLY A 117 9.77 -14.03 10.42
C GLY A 117 9.58 -12.63 9.85
N VAL A 118 10.27 -12.38 8.74
CA VAL A 118 10.30 -11.10 8.04
C VAL A 118 8.92 -10.69 7.54
N LEU A 119 8.56 -9.43 7.76
CA LEU A 119 7.33 -8.80 7.29
C LEU A 119 6.06 -9.58 7.63
N TYR A 120 6.02 -10.24 8.78
CA TYR A 120 4.93 -11.14 9.17
C TYR A 120 3.55 -10.49 9.03
N LEU A 121 3.39 -9.26 9.57
CA LEU A 121 2.11 -8.55 9.53
C LEU A 121 1.75 -8.06 8.13
N ALA A 122 2.73 -7.53 7.38
CA ALA A 122 2.51 -7.10 6.00
C ALA A 122 2.15 -8.30 5.09
N HIS A 123 2.77 -9.45 5.33
CA HIS A 123 2.43 -10.70 4.66
C HIS A 123 1.01 -11.16 5.01
N GLY A 124 0.66 -11.16 6.30
CA GLY A 124 -0.69 -11.47 6.76
C GLY A 124 -1.74 -10.58 6.11
N LEU A 125 -1.47 -9.27 6.03
CA LEU A 125 -2.35 -8.33 5.36
C LEU A 125 -2.50 -8.61 3.87
N ASN A 126 -1.39 -8.82 3.15
CA ASN A 126 -1.43 -9.16 1.72
C ASN A 126 -2.21 -10.47 1.47
N ASN A 127 -2.03 -11.46 2.35
CA ASN A 127 -2.78 -12.71 2.26
C ASN A 127 -4.28 -12.47 2.47
N VAL A 128 -4.68 -11.66 3.46
CA VAL A 128 -6.10 -11.37 3.67
C VAL A 128 -6.70 -10.62 2.48
N ILE A 129 -6.06 -9.55 1.98
CA ILE A 129 -6.56 -8.79 0.81
C ILE A 129 -6.79 -9.70 -0.41
N ASN A 130 -5.95 -10.73 -0.59
CA ASN A 130 -6.09 -11.71 -1.66
C ASN A 130 -7.35 -12.58 -1.56
N HIS A 131 -7.89 -12.78 -0.36
CA HIS A 131 -8.99 -13.69 -0.09
C HIS A 131 -10.24 -13.00 0.48
N MET A 132 -10.25 -11.67 0.56
CA MET A 132 -11.40 -10.91 1.04
C MET A 132 -12.59 -11.12 0.10
N LYS A 133 -13.64 -11.76 0.63
CA LYS A 133 -14.88 -12.05 -0.10
C LYS A 133 -15.68 -10.81 -0.45
N CYS A 134 -15.38 -9.66 0.19
CA CYS A 134 -16.10 -8.43 -0.06
C CYS A 134 -15.77 -7.80 -1.42
N PHE A 135 -14.61 -8.13 -1.98
CA PHE A 135 -14.19 -7.65 -3.29
C PHE A 135 -14.51 -8.68 -4.37
N ASP A 136 -15.03 -8.21 -5.49
CA ASP A 136 -15.12 -9.01 -6.71
C ASP A 136 -13.75 -9.04 -7.42
N ASP A 137 -13.52 -9.99 -8.35
CA ASP A 137 -12.20 -10.23 -8.96
C ASP A 137 -11.61 -9.03 -9.72
N THR A 138 -12.47 -8.13 -10.21
CA THR A 138 -12.09 -6.89 -10.91
C THR A 138 -12.39 -5.63 -10.09
N SER A 139 -12.48 -5.77 -8.77
CA SER A 139 -12.66 -4.65 -7.84
C SER A 139 -11.49 -3.66 -7.96
N GLU A 140 -11.82 -2.42 -8.32
CA GLU A 140 -10.86 -1.32 -8.35
C GLU A 140 -10.25 -1.05 -6.98
N THR A 141 -11.06 -1.10 -5.93
CA THR A 141 -10.59 -0.97 -4.54
C THR A 141 -9.51 -1.99 -4.22
N ARG A 142 -9.72 -3.26 -4.59
CA ARG A 142 -8.75 -4.33 -4.36
C ARG A 142 -7.44 -4.08 -5.12
N VAL A 143 -7.51 -3.66 -6.39
CA VAL A 143 -6.31 -3.34 -7.18
C VAL A 143 -5.56 -2.15 -6.58
N MET A 144 -6.27 -1.11 -6.14
CA MET A 144 -5.66 0.05 -5.48
C MET A 144 -4.99 -0.34 -4.16
N LEU A 145 -5.54 -1.30 -3.41
CA LEU A 145 -4.89 -1.84 -2.21
C LEU A 145 -3.61 -2.63 -2.55
N PHE A 146 -3.58 -3.39 -3.64
CA PHE A 146 -2.34 -4.02 -4.12
C PHE A 146 -1.30 -2.99 -4.54
N ILE A 147 -1.71 -1.91 -5.22
CA ILE A 147 -0.82 -0.80 -5.56
C ILE A 147 -0.26 -0.13 -4.29
N ASN A 148 -1.07 0.07 -3.24
CA ASN A 148 -0.60 0.59 -1.96
C ASN A 148 0.33 -0.39 -1.24
N MET A 149 0.10 -1.70 -1.37
CA MET A 149 1.02 -2.73 -0.85
C MET A 149 2.38 -2.68 -1.55
N LEU A 150 2.43 -2.43 -2.86
CA LEU A 150 3.69 -2.18 -3.57
C LEU A 150 4.42 -0.96 -2.98
N CYS A 151 3.70 0.11 -2.67
CA CYS A 151 4.28 1.30 -2.06
C CYS A 151 4.84 1.01 -0.65
N LEU A 152 4.11 0.26 0.18
CA LEU A 152 4.58 -0.19 1.49
C LEU A 152 5.88 -0.99 1.37
N LEU A 153 5.89 -2.03 0.55
CA LEU A 153 7.05 -2.90 0.36
C LEU A 153 8.25 -2.16 -0.24
N SER A 154 8.02 -1.27 -1.21
CA SER A 154 9.09 -0.42 -1.77
C SER A 154 9.62 0.60 -0.76
N THR A 155 8.82 0.95 0.26
CA THR A 155 9.28 1.80 1.35
C THR A 155 10.18 1.02 2.33
N GLN A 156 9.90 -0.26 2.56
CA GLN A 156 10.69 -1.11 3.47
C GLN A 156 12.15 -1.31 3.03
N ILE A 157 12.46 -1.18 1.73
CA ILE A 157 13.83 -1.29 1.20
C ILE A 157 14.61 0.04 1.25
N GLN A 158 14.00 1.13 1.72
CA GLN A 158 14.69 2.41 1.80
C GLN A 158 15.71 2.38 2.93
N LYS A 159 16.86 3.04 2.70
CA LYS A 159 17.92 3.13 3.71
C LYS A 159 17.46 3.76 5.03
N ILE A 160 16.54 4.71 4.92
CA ILE A 160 15.90 5.41 6.03
C ILE A 160 14.42 5.51 5.66
N LEU A 161 13.53 5.07 6.54
CA LEU A 161 12.09 5.16 6.31
C LEU A 161 11.61 6.62 6.30
N PRO A 162 10.48 6.93 5.64
CA PRO A 162 9.99 8.30 5.52
C PRO A 162 9.59 8.98 6.86
N TYR A 163 9.35 8.19 7.91
CA TYR A 163 9.05 8.66 9.26
C TYR A 163 9.31 7.56 10.28
N HIS A 164 9.45 7.94 11.55
CA HIS A 164 9.70 7.04 12.67
C HIS A 164 8.94 7.47 13.93
N ILE A 165 8.75 6.54 14.86
CA ILE A 165 8.34 6.86 16.22
C ILE A 165 9.60 6.92 17.10
N PRO A 166 9.81 8.00 17.88
CA PRO A 166 10.93 8.07 18.80
C PRO A 166 10.98 6.85 19.73
N LYS A 167 12.16 6.23 19.85
CA LYS A 167 12.43 5.03 20.68
C LYS A 167 11.75 3.74 20.22
N VAL A 168 11.28 3.70 18.97
CA VAL A 168 10.88 2.46 18.31
C VAL A 168 11.82 2.23 17.15
N GLU A 169 12.55 1.11 17.18
CA GLU A 169 13.45 0.71 16.10
C GLU A 169 12.63 0.03 15.00
N SER A 170 12.40 0.73 13.90
CA SER A 170 11.68 0.20 12.74
C SER A 170 12.61 -0.65 11.85
N ASN A 171 12.04 -1.30 10.84
CA ASN A 171 12.72 -2.30 10.01
C ASN A 171 13.97 -1.80 9.26
N ASP A 172 14.07 -0.52 8.92
CA ASP A 172 15.30 0.06 8.37
C ASP A 172 16.48 0.00 9.36
N THR A 173 16.18 0.11 10.65
CA THR A 173 17.16 -0.06 11.74
C THR A 173 17.40 -1.54 12.03
N LEU A 174 16.34 -2.35 12.11
CA LEU A 174 16.44 -3.76 12.49
C LEU A 174 17.18 -4.61 11.45
N TYR A 175 16.93 -4.37 10.16
CA TYR A 175 17.53 -5.13 9.06
C TYR A 175 18.70 -4.42 8.40
N GLY A 176 18.83 -3.10 8.53
CA GLY A 176 20.02 -2.38 8.06
C GLY A 176 20.32 -2.54 6.55
N ASN A 177 19.28 -2.71 5.71
CA ASN A 177 19.41 -3.05 4.27
C ASN A 177 20.08 -4.41 4.01
N ASP A 178 19.88 -5.39 4.89
CA ASP A 178 20.31 -6.78 4.65
C ASP A 178 19.80 -7.30 3.30
N GLU A 179 20.69 -7.93 2.55
CA GLU A 179 20.40 -8.41 1.20
C GLU A 179 19.31 -9.49 1.18
N ASN A 180 19.24 -10.37 2.20
CA ASN A 180 18.20 -11.40 2.25
C ASN A 180 16.83 -10.77 2.49
N PHE A 181 16.75 -9.77 3.37
CA PHE A 181 15.54 -8.99 3.61
C PHE A 181 15.04 -8.30 2.32
N ILE A 182 15.95 -7.62 1.61
CA ILE A 182 15.64 -6.95 0.34
C ILE A 182 15.17 -7.97 -0.72
N ASN A 183 15.86 -9.10 -0.84
CA ASN A 183 15.50 -10.16 -1.78
C ASN A 183 14.11 -10.75 -1.50
N GLU A 184 13.76 -10.93 -0.22
CA GLU A 184 12.42 -11.37 0.16
C GLU A 184 11.34 -10.36 -0.26
N ILE A 185 11.61 -9.06 -0.09
CA ILE A 185 10.71 -7.99 -0.55
C ILE A 185 10.58 -8.00 -2.08
N HIS A 186 11.67 -8.13 -2.82
CA HIS A 186 11.64 -8.19 -4.30
C HIS A 186 10.77 -9.34 -4.82
N GLN A 187 10.88 -10.53 -4.22
CA GLN A 187 10.02 -11.67 -4.57
C GLN A 187 8.54 -11.37 -4.32
N ARG A 188 8.22 -10.67 -3.24
CA ARG A 188 6.84 -10.29 -2.89
C ARG A 188 6.30 -9.20 -3.83
N LEU A 189 7.09 -8.18 -4.13
CA LEU A 189 6.77 -7.13 -5.11
C LEU A 189 6.46 -7.75 -6.47
N THR A 190 7.28 -8.69 -6.93
CA THR A 190 7.07 -9.42 -8.19
C THR A 190 5.68 -10.09 -8.23
N ARG A 191 5.32 -10.85 -7.20
CA ARG A 191 4.01 -11.54 -7.14
C ARG A 191 2.84 -10.56 -7.16
N ILE A 192 2.94 -9.43 -6.45
CA ILE A 192 1.88 -8.41 -6.43
C ILE A 192 1.76 -7.71 -7.79
N CYS A 193 2.89 -7.41 -8.44
CA CYS A 193 2.90 -6.88 -9.81
C CYS A 193 2.20 -7.84 -10.78
N GLU A 194 2.48 -9.14 -10.71
CA GLU A 194 1.82 -10.16 -11.53
C GLU A 194 0.30 -10.20 -11.30
N GLN A 195 -0.15 -10.09 -10.04
CA GLN A 195 -1.57 -10.02 -9.70
C GLN A 195 -2.25 -8.79 -10.31
N ILE A 196 -1.67 -7.60 -10.17
CA ILE A 196 -2.21 -6.37 -10.75
C ILE A 196 -2.26 -6.49 -12.28
N ILE A 197 -1.19 -6.98 -12.89
CA ILE A 197 -1.13 -7.21 -14.34
C ILE A 197 -2.26 -8.14 -14.77
N GLN A 198 -2.47 -9.26 -14.06
CA GLN A 198 -3.54 -10.20 -14.40
C GLN A 198 -4.92 -9.52 -14.35
N THR A 199 -5.23 -8.75 -13.31
CA THR A 199 -6.49 -8.01 -13.25
C THR A 199 -6.62 -6.98 -14.39
N LEU A 200 -5.53 -6.30 -14.77
CA LEU A 200 -5.54 -5.43 -15.94
C LEU A 200 -5.84 -6.20 -17.24
N LYS A 201 -5.37 -7.45 -17.38
CA LYS A 201 -5.71 -8.29 -18.55
C LYS A 201 -7.20 -8.63 -18.57
N ASP A 202 -7.76 -8.98 -17.42
CA ASP A 202 -9.18 -9.36 -17.31
C ASP A 202 -10.11 -8.16 -17.58
N LEU A 203 -9.68 -6.96 -17.18
CA LEU A 203 -10.38 -5.70 -17.45
C LEU A 203 -10.30 -5.28 -18.93
N ALA A 204 -9.33 -5.79 -19.70
CA ALA A 204 -9.15 -5.41 -21.10
C ALA A 204 -10.38 -5.70 -21.97
N THR A 205 -11.11 -6.77 -21.65
CA THR A 205 -12.30 -7.20 -22.38
C THR A 205 -13.58 -6.72 -21.70
N THR A 206 -13.61 -6.67 -20.38
CA THR A 206 -14.82 -6.41 -19.59
C THR A 206 -15.04 -4.92 -19.31
N ASN A 207 -13.98 -4.16 -19.04
CA ASN A 207 -14.08 -2.72 -18.74
C ASN A 207 -12.76 -1.98 -19.10
N PRO A 208 -12.53 -1.67 -20.39
CA PRO A 208 -11.31 -1.00 -20.87
C PRO A 208 -11.06 0.38 -20.24
N LYS A 209 -12.13 1.10 -19.87
CA LYS A 209 -12.01 2.40 -19.19
C LYS A 209 -11.41 2.25 -17.80
N ARG A 210 -11.91 1.29 -17.01
CA ARG A 210 -11.34 0.97 -15.69
C ARG A 210 -9.91 0.43 -15.81
N GLN A 211 -9.62 -0.39 -16.82
CA GLN A 211 -8.24 -0.80 -17.14
C GLN A 211 -7.33 0.41 -17.32
N SER A 212 -7.76 1.40 -18.11
CA SER A 212 -6.96 2.60 -18.39
C SER A 212 -6.70 3.43 -17.13
N THR A 213 -7.71 3.61 -16.27
CA THR A 213 -7.56 4.29 -14.99
C THR A 213 -6.56 3.56 -14.07
N LEU A 214 -6.73 2.25 -13.88
CA LEU A 214 -5.84 1.47 -13.02
C LEU A 214 -4.41 1.35 -13.56
N ALA A 215 -4.24 1.28 -14.89
CA ALA A 215 -2.93 1.31 -15.52
C ALA A 215 -2.21 2.64 -15.26
N LEU A 216 -2.93 3.77 -15.28
CA LEU A 216 -2.37 5.08 -14.97
C LEU A 216 -1.98 5.20 -13.48
N GLU A 217 -2.83 4.70 -12.57
CA GLU A 217 -2.52 4.67 -11.14
C GLU A 217 -1.29 3.80 -10.86
N PHE A 218 -1.18 2.63 -11.50
CA PHE A 218 -0.01 1.79 -11.37
C PHE A 218 1.24 2.45 -11.96
N PHE A 219 1.15 3.07 -13.14
CA PHE A 219 2.24 3.84 -13.73
C PHE A 219 2.75 4.93 -12.77
N SER A 220 1.83 5.71 -12.20
CA SER A 220 2.14 6.79 -11.27
C SER A 220 2.94 6.30 -10.06
N ARG A 221 2.57 5.16 -9.47
CA ARG A 221 3.31 4.57 -8.35
C ARG A 221 4.62 3.93 -8.77
N LEU A 222 4.65 3.29 -9.94
CA LEU A 222 5.88 2.68 -10.47
C LEU A 222 6.97 3.74 -10.68
N ILE A 223 6.66 4.88 -11.31
CA ILE A 223 7.67 5.92 -11.53
C ILE A 223 8.10 6.61 -10.24
N ALA A 224 7.25 6.61 -9.20
CA ALA A 224 7.59 7.21 -7.91
C ALA A 224 8.53 6.34 -7.07
N HIS A 225 8.46 5.01 -7.21
CA HIS A 225 9.14 4.05 -6.33
C HIS A 225 10.11 3.09 -7.04
N GLY A 226 9.95 2.87 -8.34
CA GLY A 226 10.75 1.93 -9.13
C GLY A 226 12.05 2.54 -9.62
N ASP A 227 13.06 1.68 -9.82
CA ASP A 227 14.33 2.09 -10.43
C ASP A 227 14.23 2.15 -11.95
N LEU A 228 14.00 3.36 -12.48
CA LEU A 228 13.92 3.61 -13.92
C LEU A 228 15.26 3.47 -14.64
N ASN A 229 16.40 3.33 -13.93
CA ASN A 229 17.66 2.99 -14.59
C ASN A 229 17.66 1.54 -15.09
N GLN A 230 16.83 0.68 -14.49
CA GLN A 230 16.67 -0.71 -14.92
C GLN A 230 15.85 -0.77 -16.22
N PRO A 231 16.39 -1.31 -17.33
CA PRO A 231 15.71 -1.32 -18.62
C PRO A 231 14.34 -2.01 -18.59
N LYS A 232 14.19 -3.06 -17.76
CA LYS A 232 12.91 -3.76 -17.57
C LYS A 232 11.87 -2.86 -16.90
N CYS A 233 12.27 -2.11 -15.88
CA CYS A 233 11.39 -1.16 -15.18
C CYS A 233 10.95 -0.04 -16.12
N MET A 234 11.91 0.57 -16.84
CA MET A 234 11.64 1.60 -17.84
C MET A 234 10.64 1.12 -18.90
N LYS A 235 10.89 -0.04 -19.49
CA LYS A 235 9.99 -0.62 -20.50
C LYS A 235 8.60 -0.90 -19.92
N PHE A 236 8.53 -1.39 -18.69
CA PHE A 236 7.26 -1.64 -18.01
C PHE A 236 6.48 -0.36 -17.76
N ALA A 237 7.15 0.72 -17.35
CA ALA A 237 6.55 2.04 -17.19
C ALA A 237 5.96 2.56 -18.51
N VAL A 238 6.71 2.51 -19.62
CA VAL A 238 6.21 2.90 -20.94
C VAL A 238 4.99 2.08 -21.35
N ASN A 239 5.02 0.76 -21.14
CA ASN A 239 3.88 -0.12 -21.45
C ASN A 239 2.61 0.25 -20.66
N LEU A 240 2.75 0.59 -19.36
CA LEU A 240 1.62 1.02 -18.53
C LEU A 240 1.08 2.37 -18.98
N TRP A 241 1.96 3.31 -19.34
CA TRP A 241 1.57 4.59 -19.91
C TRP A 241 0.75 4.42 -21.18
N ASP A 242 1.25 3.64 -22.14
CA ASP A 242 0.56 3.37 -23.40
C ASP A 242 -0.78 2.68 -23.16
N LEU A 243 -0.84 1.72 -22.22
CA LEU A 243 -2.08 1.06 -21.84
C LEU A 243 -3.11 2.05 -21.28
N ALA A 244 -2.68 2.99 -20.44
CA ALA A 244 -3.53 4.03 -19.87
C ALA A 244 -4.12 4.99 -20.92
N GLN A 245 -3.46 5.18 -22.06
CA GLN A 245 -3.95 6.06 -23.12
C GLN A 245 -5.04 5.43 -23.99
N LYS A 246 -5.13 4.09 -24.06
CA LYS A 246 -6.02 3.37 -25.02
C LYS A 246 -7.51 3.65 -24.84
N SER A 247 -7.98 3.77 -23.61
CA SER A 247 -9.40 4.05 -23.31
C SER A 247 -9.51 5.17 -22.29
N SER A 248 -8.74 6.24 -22.52
CA SER A 248 -8.68 7.39 -21.63
C SER A 248 -10.05 8.04 -21.43
N THR A 249 -10.34 8.41 -20.18
CA THR A 249 -11.49 9.24 -19.81
C THR A 249 -11.03 10.67 -19.53
N PRO A 250 -11.92 11.68 -19.46
CA PRO A 250 -11.53 13.04 -19.09
C PRO A 250 -10.77 13.11 -17.76
N ASP A 251 -11.14 12.29 -16.77
CA ASP A 251 -10.45 12.19 -15.49
C ASP A 251 -9.05 11.59 -15.64
N THR A 252 -8.94 10.49 -16.40
CA THR A 252 -7.64 9.86 -16.73
C THR A 252 -6.72 10.87 -17.42
N GLN A 253 -7.22 11.67 -18.36
CA GLN A 253 -6.43 12.69 -19.07
C GLN A 253 -5.97 13.81 -18.13
N LYS A 254 -6.83 14.24 -17.20
CA LYS A 254 -6.47 15.23 -16.18
C LYS A 254 -5.37 14.72 -15.25
N SER A 255 -5.45 13.46 -14.81
CA SER A 255 -4.40 12.82 -14.02
C SER A 255 -3.11 12.64 -14.82
N ALA A 256 -3.21 12.22 -16.09
CA ALA A 256 -2.05 12.06 -16.98
C ALA A 256 -1.28 13.38 -17.17
N LYS A 257 -1.98 14.51 -17.33
CA LYS A 257 -1.35 15.84 -17.41
C LYS A 257 -0.53 16.18 -16.15
N ARG A 258 -1.05 15.89 -14.96
CA ARG A 258 -0.33 16.12 -13.70
C ARG A 258 0.93 15.25 -13.61
N ILE A 259 0.83 14.00 -14.07
CA ILE A 259 1.96 13.07 -14.09
C ILE A 259 3.03 13.53 -15.09
N LEU A 260 2.64 14.05 -16.26
CA LEU A 260 3.58 14.63 -17.23
C LEU A 260 4.33 15.82 -16.63
N THR A 261 3.64 16.75 -15.96
CA THR A 261 4.30 17.86 -15.27
C THR A 261 5.30 17.38 -14.21
N PHE A 262 4.97 16.30 -13.49
CA PHE A 262 5.92 15.68 -12.55
C PHE A 262 7.14 15.08 -13.25
N ILE A 263 6.95 14.38 -14.37
CA ILE A 263 8.04 13.80 -15.17
C ILE A 263 8.94 14.91 -15.73
N GLU A 264 8.36 15.97 -16.30
CA GLU A 264 9.07 17.14 -16.81
C GLU A 264 9.93 17.78 -15.71
N THR A 265 9.34 18.08 -14.56
CA THR A 265 10.06 18.66 -13.41
C THR A 265 11.24 17.78 -12.97
N ARG A 266 11.09 16.46 -13.02
CA ARG A 266 12.13 15.53 -12.58
C ARG A 266 13.19 15.28 -13.65
N SER A 267 12.86 15.45 -14.92
CA SER A 267 13.77 15.30 -16.06
C SER A 267 14.93 16.30 -16.06
N ASP A 268 14.77 17.45 -15.39
CA ASP A 268 15.81 18.47 -15.22
C ASP A 268 17.00 17.97 -14.39
N HIS A 269 16.77 16.96 -13.54
CA HIS A 269 17.76 16.49 -12.56
C HIS A 269 17.99 14.97 -12.61
N ASP A 270 17.18 14.22 -13.35
CA ASP A 270 17.25 12.77 -13.42
C ASP A 270 17.21 12.27 -14.87
N GLN A 271 18.34 11.71 -15.32
CA GLN A 271 18.51 11.21 -16.69
C GLN A 271 17.55 10.06 -17.02
N ALA A 272 17.12 9.27 -16.04
CA ALA A 272 16.13 8.23 -16.25
C ALA A 272 14.76 8.84 -16.55
N PHE A 273 14.36 9.90 -15.83
CA PHE A 273 13.11 10.63 -16.11
C PHE A 273 13.16 11.35 -17.45
N LYS A 274 14.31 11.88 -17.86
CA LYS A 274 14.50 12.45 -19.21
C LYS A 274 14.26 11.39 -20.30
N ARG A 275 14.87 10.21 -20.16
CA ARG A 275 14.63 9.08 -21.09
C ARG A 275 13.17 8.65 -21.09
N LEU A 276 12.52 8.58 -19.93
CA LEU A 276 11.10 8.24 -19.84
C LEU A 276 10.25 9.27 -20.59
N SER A 277 10.51 10.57 -20.39
CA SER A 277 9.83 11.66 -21.09
C SER A 277 9.94 11.52 -22.61
N ASP A 278 11.16 11.31 -23.12
CA ASP A 278 11.40 11.14 -24.56
C ASP A 278 10.60 9.94 -25.14
N LEU A 279 10.59 8.82 -24.41
CA LEU A 279 9.88 7.61 -24.83
C LEU A 279 8.37 7.81 -24.87
N ILE A 280 7.75 8.38 -23.84
CA ILE A 280 6.29 8.56 -23.79
C ILE A 280 5.78 9.67 -24.72
N SER A 281 6.62 10.66 -25.04
CA SER A 281 6.32 11.65 -26.08
C SER A 281 6.36 11.04 -27.48
N SER A 282 7.28 10.11 -27.74
CA SER A 282 7.39 9.44 -29.04
C SER A 282 6.18 8.54 -29.34
N THR A 283 5.63 7.82 -28.34
CA THR A 283 4.43 6.97 -28.53
C THR A 283 3.14 7.78 -28.71
N SER A 284 3.08 9.01 -28.18
CA SER A 284 1.93 9.90 -28.36
C SER A 284 1.76 10.37 -29.81
N ASN A 285 2.83 10.44 -30.60
CA ASN A 285 2.76 10.80 -32.03
C ASN A 285 2.33 9.63 -32.94
N ASP A 286 2.55 8.39 -32.51
CA ASP A 286 2.21 7.18 -33.28
C ASP A 286 0.75 6.74 -33.10
N THR A 287 0.03 7.22 -32.08
CA THR A 287 -1.40 6.89 -31.88
C THR A 287 -2.32 7.39 -33.01
N SER A 288 -1.84 8.29 -33.87
CA SER A 288 -2.51 8.67 -35.13
C SER A 288 -2.46 7.58 -36.22
N ARG A 289 -1.65 6.52 -36.05
CA ARG A 289 -1.51 5.37 -36.97
C ARG A 289 -1.98 4.02 -36.41
N VAL A 290 -2.30 3.91 -35.12
CA VAL A 290 -2.52 2.61 -34.43
C VAL A 290 -3.99 2.12 -34.46
N SER A 291 -4.86 2.67 -35.31
CA SER A 291 -6.24 2.14 -35.49
C SER A 291 -6.31 0.73 -36.11
N SER A 292 -5.17 0.03 -36.32
CA SER A 292 -5.13 -1.24 -37.04
C SER A 292 -4.20 -2.32 -36.43
N ARG A 293 -3.66 -2.15 -35.22
CA ARG A 293 -2.86 -3.21 -34.59
C ARG A 293 -3.39 -3.61 -33.22
N SER A 294 -4.03 -4.78 -33.20
CA SER A 294 -4.26 -5.59 -32.00
C SER A 294 -2.91 -5.96 -31.37
N ALA A 295 -2.35 -5.06 -30.56
CA ALA A 295 -1.18 -5.37 -29.76
C ALA A 295 -1.58 -6.37 -28.67
N SER A 296 -1.11 -7.61 -28.84
CA SER A 296 -1.33 -8.71 -27.90
C SER A 296 -0.77 -8.36 -26.52
N VAL A 297 -1.55 -8.72 -25.51
CA VAL A 297 -1.35 -8.53 -24.07
C VAL A 297 -0.07 -9.20 -23.53
N SER A 298 0.63 -9.98 -24.36
CA SER A 298 1.90 -10.66 -24.06
C SER A 298 3.06 -9.72 -23.76
N ASN A 299 3.01 -8.44 -24.15
CA ASN A 299 4.11 -7.49 -23.93
C ASN A 299 4.15 -6.84 -22.53
N VAL A 300 3.11 -7.03 -21.70
CA VAL A 300 3.06 -6.50 -20.32
C VAL A 300 3.77 -7.44 -19.32
N ALA A 301 4.11 -8.66 -19.74
CA ALA A 301 4.55 -9.73 -18.84
C ALA A 301 6.07 -9.90 -18.83
N GLN A 302 6.79 -9.09 -18.06
CA GLN A 302 7.98 -9.57 -17.34
C GLN A 302 8.06 -8.87 -15.97
N PRO A 303 8.01 -9.62 -14.86
CA PRO A 303 8.18 -9.03 -13.54
C PRO A 303 9.57 -8.42 -13.35
N LEU A 304 9.61 -7.41 -12.48
CA LEU A 304 10.81 -6.75 -11.96
C LEU A 304 11.66 -7.74 -11.18
N ASN A 305 12.51 -8.49 -11.88
CA ASN A 305 13.68 -9.07 -11.25
C ASN A 305 14.69 -7.92 -11.07
N THR A 306 14.63 -7.24 -9.93
CA THR A 306 15.66 -6.31 -9.46
C THR A 306 16.80 -7.16 -8.90
N ALA A 307 17.66 -7.61 -9.82
CA ALA A 307 19.01 -8.04 -9.54
C ALA A 307 19.91 -7.14 -10.38
N ASP A 308 20.32 -6.04 -9.78
CA ASP A 308 21.71 -5.65 -9.53
C ASP A 308 21.72 -4.53 -8.47
#